data_AF-A0A8T5JP35-F1
#
_entry.id   AF-A0A8T5JP35-F1
#
_cell.length_a   1.000
_cell.length_b   1.000
_cell.length_c   1.000
_cell.angle_alpha   90.00
_cell.angle_beta   90.00
_cell.angle_gamma   90.00
#
_symmetry.space_group_name_H-M   'P 1'
#
loop_
_entity.id
_entity.type
_entity.pdbx_description
1 polymer ?
#
loop_
_entity_poly.entity_id
_entity_poly.type
_entity_poly.pdbx_seq_one_letter_code
_entity_poly.pdbx_strand_id
1 'polypeptide(L)'
;MTLDNRVQTEYGAKKQSKSKFVIVATHGAKDDLMTAEIAEEIAKIMSAGFVVNTRYKRIECDLNNIKDIELNSRKNRFYRDIDEIAEDAKQYSAKEHDGCEHAVIVHIHGMKNRGDHGIDIGIGAKWNKKKKKYQGAKYHPEAVDFETGKRCGGKVRANIEMTAKMRRKIDGELKTEKGKRAWIGKYFAAWKQERGIQYHAGTDHHAMQIEICESLRNEPRYIASKIAEALQEAYEKM
;
A
#
# COMPACT_ATOMS: atom_id res chain seq x y z
N MET A 1 15.32 9.62 -23.57
CA MET A 1 14.74 10.68 -22.70
C MET A 1 13.32 10.28 -22.37
N THR A 2 13.05 9.80 -21.16
CA THR A 2 11.67 9.57 -20.69
C THR A 2 11.16 10.92 -20.19
N LEU A 3 10.22 11.52 -20.93
CA LEU A 3 9.45 12.66 -20.43
C LEU A 3 8.86 12.26 -19.08
N ASP A 4 9.17 13.03 -18.04
CA ASP A 4 8.61 12.81 -16.72
C ASP A 4 7.13 13.18 -16.78
N ASN A 5 6.27 12.17 -16.98
CA ASN A 5 4.80 12.32 -17.07
C ASN A 5 4.15 12.66 -15.72
N ARG A 6 4.83 13.47 -14.90
CA ARG A 6 4.35 13.94 -13.60
C ARG A 6 3.39 15.10 -13.81
N VAL A 7 2.13 14.90 -13.41
CA VAL A 7 1.05 15.89 -13.52
C VAL A 7 0.76 16.46 -12.14
N GLN A 8 0.78 17.79 -12.02
CA GLN A 8 0.34 18.49 -10.81
C GLN A 8 -1.19 18.45 -10.71
N THR A 9 -1.70 18.20 -9.51
CA THR A 9 -3.13 18.12 -9.23
C THR A 9 -3.51 19.08 -8.10
N GLU A 10 -4.81 19.19 -7.81
CA GLU A 10 -5.31 20.01 -6.72
C GLU A 10 -4.92 19.50 -5.33
N TYR A 11 -4.59 18.21 -5.20
CA TYR A 11 -4.17 17.55 -3.95
C TYR A 11 -2.65 17.37 -3.85
N GLY A 12 -1.92 17.40 -4.96
CA GLY A 12 -0.49 17.12 -4.99
C GLY A 12 -0.05 16.77 -6.40
N ALA A 13 0.25 15.50 -6.66
CA ALA A 13 0.66 15.06 -7.99
C ALA A 13 0.26 13.62 -8.29
N LYS A 14 0.22 13.31 -9.59
CA LYS A 14 0.07 11.95 -10.10
C LYS A 14 1.01 11.67 -11.27
N LYS A 15 1.26 10.39 -11.56
CA LYS A 15 2.02 9.93 -12.72
C LYS A 15 1.52 8.56 -13.16
N GLN A 16 1.26 8.42 -14.46
CA GLN A 16 1.05 7.12 -15.09
C GLN A 16 2.39 6.48 -15.47
N SER A 17 2.45 5.16 -15.51
CA SER A 17 3.63 4.43 -15.95
C SER A 17 3.28 3.06 -16.56
N LYS A 18 4.30 2.44 -17.17
CA LYS A 18 4.22 1.08 -17.71
C LYS A 18 4.67 0.04 -16.67
N SER A 19 3.94 -0.03 -15.56
CA SER A 19 4.24 -0.96 -14.47
C SER A 19 2.95 -1.39 -13.80
N LYS A 20 2.96 -2.60 -13.25
CA LYS A 20 1.85 -3.16 -12.45
C LYS A 20 1.65 -2.48 -11.10
N PHE A 21 2.63 -1.71 -10.64
CA PHE A 21 2.60 -1.08 -9.33
C PHE A 21 2.05 0.34 -9.40
N VAL A 22 1.23 0.69 -8.41
CA VAL A 22 0.74 2.05 -8.16
C VAL A 22 1.07 2.44 -6.73
N ILE A 23 1.92 3.44 -6.55
CA ILE A 23 2.37 3.89 -5.22
C ILE A 23 1.54 5.09 -4.77
N VAL A 24 0.93 5.01 -3.59
CA VAL A 24 -0.01 6.01 -3.11
C VAL A 24 0.46 6.59 -1.78
N ALA A 25 0.46 7.91 -1.63
CA ALA A 25 0.66 8.57 -0.33
C ALA A 25 -0.53 9.48 -0.03
N THR A 26 -1.43 9.05 0.86
CA THR A 26 -2.65 9.82 1.19
C THR A 26 -2.40 10.95 2.17
N HIS A 27 -1.30 10.92 2.91
CA HIS A 27 -1.03 11.81 4.06
C HIS A 27 0.29 12.57 3.95
N GLY A 28 0.82 12.76 2.74
CA GLY A 28 2.05 13.54 2.52
C GLY A 28 1.94 15.03 2.87
N ALA A 29 0.73 15.54 3.12
CA ALA A 29 0.43 16.92 3.48
C ALA A 29 0.81 17.29 4.95
N LYS A 30 1.99 16.85 5.41
CA LYS A 30 2.54 17.01 6.77
C LYS A 30 1.90 16.16 7.87
N ASP A 31 0.85 15.40 7.60
CA ASP A 31 0.31 14.43 8.57
C ASP A 31 1.27 13.25 8.76
N ASP A 32 1.78 12.73 7.65
CA ASP A 32 2.78 11.68 7.60
C ASP A 32 4.01 12.21 6.85
N LEU A 33 4.86 12.99 7.53
CA LEU A 33 6.10 13.58 6.98
C LEU A 33 6.89 12.63 6.06
N MET A 34 7.38 13.17 4.94
CA MET A 34 8.18 12.49 3.89
C MET A 34 7.52 11.31 3.17
N THR A 35 6.28 10.92 3.47
CA THR A 35 5.64 9.78 2.78
C THR A 35 5.39 10.03 1.30
N ALA A 36 5.09 11.27 0.89
CA ALA A 36 4.97 11.62 -0.52
C ALA A 36 6.32 11.50 -1.26
N GLU A 37 7.41 11.98 -0.65
CA GLU A 37 8.76 11.86 -1.22
C GLU A 37 9.19 10.40 -1.34
N ILE A 38 8.95 9.59 -0.30
CA ILE A 38 9.20 8.14 -0.32
C ILE A 38 8.38 7.47 -1.43
N ALA A 39 7.10 7.81 -1.58
CA ALA A 39 6.25 7.26 -2.62
C ALA A 39 6.74 7.61 -4.03
N GLU A 40 7.12 8.87 -4.26
CA GLU A 40 7.70 9.32 -5.54
C GLU A 40 9.04 8.60 -5.84
N GLU A 41 9.92 8.42 -4.84
CA GLU A 41 11.19 7.70 -5.01
C GLU A 41 10.99 6.19 -5.26
N ILE A 42 10.06 5.53 -4.56
CA ILE A 42 9.70 4.12 -4.85
C ILE A 42 9.21 4.03 -6.30
N ALA A 43 8.32 4.94 -6.71
CA ALA A 43 7.76 4.93 -8.05
C ALA A 43 8.83 5.17 -9.12
N LYS A 44 9.81 6.03 -8.85
CA LYS A 44 10.95 6.23 -9.73
C LYS A 44 11.79 4.97 -9.89
N ILE A 45 12.16 4.30 -8.78
CA ILE A 45 12.98 3.07 -8.80
C ILE A 45 12.27 1.95 -9.57
N MET A 46 10.96 1.79 -9.35
CA MET A 46 10.17 0.72 -9.94
C MET A 46 9.57 1.08 -11.31
N SER A 47 9.84 2.28 -11.82
CA SER A 47 9.12 2.86 -12.96
C SER A 47 7.59 2.71 -12.81
N ALA A 48 7.07 2.89 -11.59
CA ALA A 48 5.68 2.71 -11.20
C ALA A 48 4.84 3.99 -11.35
N GLY A 49 3.52 3.82 -11.41
CA GLY A 49 2.58 4.93 -11.32
C GLY A 49 2.52 5.44 -9.88
N PHE A 50 2.13 6.69 -9.68
CA PHE A 50 1.90 7.20 -8.33
C PHE A 50 0.77 8.22 -8.23
N VAL A 51 0.21 8.32 -7.03
CA VAL A 51 -0.74 9.36 -6.61
C VAL A 51 -0.37 9.84 -5.21
N VAL A 52 0.06 11.09 -5.08
CA VAL A 52 0.52 11.64 -3.79
C VAL A 52 -0.25 12.89 -3.41
N ASN A 53 -0.73 12.93 -2.18
CA ASN A 53 -1.33 14.11 -1.57
C ASN A 53 -0.28 14.88 -0.76
N THR A 54 -0.04 16.14 -1.14
CA THR A 54 0.85 17.06 -0.44
C THR A 54 0.13 18.32 0.05
N ARG A 55 -1.19 18.43 -0.18
CA ARG A 55 -1.97 19.64 0.10
C ARG A 55 -3.07 19.44 1.14
N TYR A 56 -3.82 18.34 1.08
CA TYR A 56 -4.97 18.13 1.95
C TYR A 56 -4.55 17.52 3.28
N LYS A 57 -4.64 18.29 4.36
CA LYS A 57 -4.39 17.77 5.71
C LYS A 57 -5.55 16.89 6.17
N ARG A 58 -5.28 15.89 7.01
CA ARG A 58 -6.29 14.96 7.54
C ARG A 58 -7.45 15.67 8.25
N ILE A 59 -7.17 16.77 8.95
CA ILE A 59 -8.19 17.58 9.63
C ILE A 59 -9.17 18.26 8.65
N GLU A 60 -8.72 18.57 7.43
CA GLU A 60 -9.52 19.23 6.39
C GLU A 60 -10.19 18.21 5.47
N CYS A 61 -9.46 17.15 5.11
CA CYS A 61 -9.93 16.08 4.25
C CYS A 61 -9.17 14.79 4.57
N ASP A 62 -9.77 13.94 5.41
CA ASP A 62 -9.22 12.64 5.74
C ASP A 62 -9.36 11.67 4.55
N LEU A 63 -8.30 11.57 3.74
CA LEU A 63 -8.17 10.62 2.63
C LEU A 63 -8.04 9.16 3.09
N ASN A 64 -7.89 8.86 4.39
CA ASN A 64 -8.03 7.48 4.89
C ASN A 64 -9.48 7.07 5.12
N ASN A 65 -10.37 8.05 5.23
CA ASN A 65 -11.79 7.82 5.42
C ASN A 65 -12.53 7.98 4.09
N ILE A 66 -12.80 6.87 3.39
CA ILE A 66 -13.58 6.91 2.14
C ILE A 66 -15.08 7.09 2.36
N LYS A 67 -15.55 7.21 3.62
CA LYS A 67 -16.93 7.63 3.84
C LYS A 67 -17.13 8.95 3.11
N ASP A 68 -18.25 9.02 2.40
CA ASP A 68 -18.68 10.18 1.64
C ASP A 68 -17.76 10.53 0.46
N ILE A 69 -17.02 9.56 -0.10
CA ILE A 69 -16.21 9.75 -1.32
C ILE A 69 -17.03 10.32 -2.48
N GLU A 70 -18.31 9.95 -2.59
CA GLU A 70 -19.22 10.46 -3.63
C GLU A 70 -19.69 11.89 -3.34
N LEU A 71 -19.71 12.31 -2.08
CA LEU A 71 -20.19 13.63 -1.65
C LEU A 71 -19.04 14.65 -1.51
N ASN A 72 -17.79 14.18 -1.40
CA ASN A 72 -16.61 15.02 -1.25
C ASN A 72 -15.77 14.99 -2.52
N SER A 73 -15.85 16.07 -3.32
CA SER A 73 -15.16 16.20 -4.61
C SER A 73 -13.65 16.00 -4.53
N ARG A 74 -13.00 16.46 -3.45
CA ARG A 74 -11.56 16.30 -3.22
C ARG A 74 -11.17 14.84 -3.04
N LYS A 75 -11.92 14.10 -2.22
CA LYS A 75 -11.72 12.65 -2.07
C LYS A 75 -12.02 11.93 -3.38
N ASN A 76 -13.13 12.27 -4.03
CA ASN A 76 -13.55 11.68 -5.30
C ASN A 76 -12.45 11.79 -6.35
N ARG A 77 -11.90 12.99 -6.56
CA ARG A 77 -10.83 13.22 -7.54
C ARG A 77 -9.60 12.39 -7.22
N PHE A 78 -9.14 12.41 -5.97
CA PHE A 78 -7.95 11.68 -5.52
C PHE A 78 -8.08 10.18 -5.79
N TYR A 79 -9.21 9.58 -5.43
CA TYR A 79 -9.44 8.15 -5.62
C TYR A 79 -9.70 7.77 -7.08
N ARG A 80 -10.39 8.61 -7.84
CA ARG A 80 -10.56 8.40 -9.28
C ARG A 80 -9.22 8.36 -10.01
N ASP A 81 -8.25 9.17 -9.58
CA ASP A 81 -6.89 9.13 -10.14
C ASP A 81 -6.15 7.84 -9.80
N ILE A 82 -6.37 7.28 -8.60
CA ILE A 82 -5.82 5.96 -8.24
C ILE A 82 -6.42 4.89 -9.14
N ASP A 83 -7.74 4.90 -9.31
CA ASP A 83 -8.47 3.92 -10.12
C ASP A 83 -8.04 3.99 -11.60
N GLU A 84 -7.97 5.21 -12.17
CA GLU A 84 -7.50 5.45 -13.55
C GLU A 84 -6.09 4.87 -13.77
N ILE A 85 -5.16 5.15 -12.86
CA ILE A 85 -3.78 4.65 -12.97
C ILE A 85 -3.71 3.13 -12.73
N ALA A 86 -4.54 2.58 -11.85
CA ALA A 86 -4.55 1.15 -11.56
C ALA A 86 -5.17 0.33 -12.72
N GLU A 87 -6.19 0.86 -13.39
CA GLU A 87 -6.77 0.28 -14.59
C GLU A 87 -5.75 0.21 -15.73
N ASP A 88 -4.93 1.24 -15.91
CA ASP A 88 -3.81 1.19 -16.85
C ASP A 88 -2.71 0.22 -16.38
N ALA A 89 -2.43 0.15 -15.07
CA ALA A 89 -1.35 -0.66 -14.53
C ALA A 89 -1.63 -2.17 -14.65
N LYS A 90 -2.89 -2.60 -14.60
CA LYS A 90 -3.25 -4.03 -14.60
C LYS A 90 -2.78 -4.78 -15.85
N GLN A 91 -2.72 -4.11 -17.00
CA GLN A 91 -2.25 -4.72 -18.26
C GLN A 91 -0.77 -5.16 -18.23
N TYR A 92 -0.02 -4.74 -17.21
CA TYR A 92 1.39 -5.12 -16.99
C TYR A 92 1.53 -6.23 -15.93
N SER A 93 0.43 -6.72 -15.39
CA SER A 93 0.39 -7.82 -14.42
C SER A 93 0.19 -9.16 -15.12
N ALA A 94 0.67 -10.24 -14.50
CA ALA A 94 0.31 -11.58 -14.93
C ALA A 94 -1.16 -11.89 -14.56
N LYS A 95 -1.80 -12.76 -15.34
CA LYS A 95 -3.11 -13.31 -14.97
C LYS A 95 -2.97 -14.15 -13.70
N GLU A 96 -3.86 -13.90 -12.75
CA GLU A 96 -3.92 -14.68 -11.52
C GLU A 96 -4.85 -15.90 -11.65
N HIS A 97 -4.98 -16.66 -10.56
CA HIS A 97 -5.82 -17.86 -10.46
C HIS A 97 -7.32 -17.63 -10.74
N ASP A 98 -7.80 -16.38 -10.71
CA ASP A 98 -9.17 -16.00 -11.11
C ASP A 98 -9.29 -15.72 -12.62
N GLY A 99 -8.17 -15.78 -13.36
CA GLY A 99 -8.10 -15.51 -14.79
C GLY A 99 -7.98 -14.03 -15.15
N CYS A 100 -7.94 -13.13 -14.16
CA CYS A 100 -7.90 -11.69 -14.34
C CYS A 100 -6.49 -11.12 -14.08
N GLU A 101 -6.23 -9.95 -14.64
CA GLU A 101 -5.03 -9.17 -14.38
C GLU A 101 -5.34 -8.08 -13.35
N HIS A 102 -4.45 -7.91 -12.38
CA HIS A 102 -4.67 -7.02 -11.25
C HIS A 102 -3.47 -6.12 -11.01
N ALA A 103 -3.67 -4.81 -10.90
CA ALA A 103 -2.64 -3.91 -10.42
C ALA A 103 -2.31 -4.17 -8.93
N VAL A 104 -1.16 -3.67 -8.48
CA VAL A 104 -0.72 -3.70 -7.08
C VAL A 104 -0.61 -2.27 -6.56
N ILE A 105 -1.60 -1.87 -5.77
CA ILE A 105 -1.69 -0.57 -5.12
C ILE A 105 -0.98 -0.64 -3.76
N VAL A 106 0.03 0.20 -3.54
CA VAL A 106 0.84 0.25 -2.33
C VAL A 106 0.69 1.60 -1.66
N HIS A 107 -0.02 1.63 -0.53
CA HIS A 107 -0.20 2.83 0.28
C HIS A 107 0.97 3.03 1.25
N ILE A 108 1.66 4.16 1.15
CA ILE A 108 2.77 4.57 2.03
C ILE A 108 2.24 5.50 3.12
N HIS A 109 2.48 5.10 4.37
CA HIS A 109 2.03 5.79 5.57
C HIS A 109 3.16 6.02 6.57
N GLY A 110 2.93 6.99 7.44
CA GLY A 110 3.84 7.34 8.51
C GLY A 110 3.28 6.95 9.87
N MET A 111 4.14 6.41 10.72
CA MET A 111 3.85 6.22 12.13
C MET A 111 4.85 6.95 13.02
N LYS A 112 4.40 7.29 14.23
CA LYS A 112 5.28 7.85 15.26
C LYS A 112 6.25 6.79 15.76
N ASN A 113 7.44 7.20 16.20
CA ASN A 113 8.37 6.32 16.91
C ASN A 113 7.77 5.96 18.28
N ARG A 114 6.99 4.88 18.35
CA ARG A 114 6.54 4.32 19.62
C ARG A 114 7.49 3.18 19.97
N GLY A 115 8.48 3.48 20.80
CA GLY A 115 9.55 2.56 21.20
C GLY A 115 9.08 1.32 21.96
N ASP A 116 7.78 1.21 22.27
CA ASP A 116 7.12 0.15 23.02
C ASP A 116 6.73 -1.08 22.17
N HIS A 117 6.82 -1.01 20.85
CA HIS A 117 6.50 -2.15 19.98
C HIS A 117 7.70 -2.72 19.22
N GLY A 118 8.83 -2.01 19.19
CA GLY A 118 10.06 -2.47 18.52
C GLY A 118 9.87 -2.78 17.03
N ILE A 119 8.93 -2.09 16.37
CA ILE A 119 8.66 -2.23 14.93
C ILE A 119 8.85 -0.86 14.28
N ASP A 120 9.74 -0.80 13.31
CA ASP A 120 10.09 0.40 12.56
C ASP A 120 9.41 0.44 11.18
N ILE A 121 9.05 -0.73 10.64
CA ILE A 121 8.19 -0.86 9.45
C ILE A 121 7.05 -1.84 9.72
N GLY A 122 5.82 -1.38 9.53
CA GLY A 122 4.66 -2.24 9.41
C GLY A 122 4.38 -2.56 7.94
N ILE A 123 4.16 -3.84 7.61
CA ILE A 123 3.68 -4.26 6.29
C ILE A 123 2.30 -4.87 6.43
N GLY A 124 1.36 -4.32 5.68
CA GLY A 124 -0.06 -4.55 5.82
C GLY A 124 -0.50 -5.92 5.34
N ALA A 125 -1.11 -6.67 6.24
CA ALA A 125 -2.07 -7.73 5.96
C ALA A 125 -3.18 -7.65 7.02
N LYS A 126 -4.45 -7.74 6.62
CA LYS A 126 -5.56 -7.60 7.58
C LYS A 126 -5.55 -8.77 8.56
N TRP A 127 -5.49 -8.51 9.85
CA TRP A 127 -5.65 -9.54 10.88
C TRP A 127 -7.13 -9.74 11.22
N ASN A 128 -7.66 -10.94 11.02
CA ASN A 128 -8.99 -11.30 11.52
C ASN A 128 -8.88 -11.79 12.97
N LYS A 129 -9.34 -10.96 13.91
CA LYS A 129 -9.29 -11.25 15.35
C LYS A 129 -10.12 -12.49 15.73
N LYS A 130 -11.30 -12.69 15.12
CA LYS A 130 -12.19 -13.83 15.40
C LYS A 130 -11.55 -15.15 14.95
N LYS A 131 -11.00 -15.18 13.73
CA LYS A 131 -10.36 -16.37 13.15
C LYS A 131 -8.88 -16.53 13.54
N LYS A 132 -8.31 -15.60 14.31
CA LYS A 132 -6.89 -15.52 14.69
C LYS A 132 -5.93 -15.78 13.50
N LYS A 133 -6.25 -15.24 12.32
CA LYS A 133 -5.46 -15.42 11.09
C LYS A 133 -5.32 -14.12 10.30
N TYR A 134 -4.21 -13.97 9.58
CA TYR A 134 -4.09 -12.94 8.55
C TYR A 134 -5.01 -13.29 7.38
N GLN A 135 -5.63 -12.28 6.78
CA GLN A 135 -6.49 -12.40 5.62
C GLN A 135 -5.76 -11.77 4.43
N GLY A 136 -5.32 -12.61 3.49
CA GLY A 136 -4.89 -12.17 2.16
C GLY A 136 -6.07 -11.71 1.29
N ALA A 137 -5.81 -11.62 -0.02
CA ALA A 137 -6.83 -11.43 -1.05
C ALA A 137 -8.00 -12.38 -0.85
N LYS A 138 -9.23 -11.92 -1.11
CA LYS A 138 -10.40 -12.80 -1.12
C LYS A 138 -10.58 -13.61 -2.41
N TYR A 139 -9.61 -13.55 -3.31
CA TYR A 139 -9.40 -14.57 -4.32
C TYR A 139 -8.05 -15.22 -3.98
N HIS A 140 -8.11 -16.34 -3.30
CA HIS A 140 -7.01 -17.30 -3.14
C HIS A 140 -7.71 -18.66 -2.96
N PRO A 141 -7.15 -19.79 -3.42
CA PRO A 141 -7.72 -21.13 -3.23
C PRO A 141 -8.16 -21.44 -1.78
N GLU A 142 -7.59 -20.74 -0.79
CA GLU A 142 -7.86 -20.88 0.64
C GLU A 142 -8.99 -19.96 1.18
N ALA A 143 -9.62 -19.16 0.32
CA ALA A 143 -10.76 -18.28 0.66
C ALA A 143 -12.12 -18.99 0.56
N VAL A 144 -12.11 -20.31 0.51
CA VAL A 144 -13.29 -21.17 0.66
C VAL A 144 -13.57 -21.33 2.15
N ASP A 145 -14.81 -21.12 2.54
CA ASP A 145 -15.25 -21.54 3.86
C ASP A 145 -15.22 -23.08 3.91
N PHE A 146 -14.28 -23.64 4.68
CA PHE A 146 -13.99 -25.09 4.69
C PHE A 146 -15.19 -25.96 5.13
N GLU A 147 -16.15 -25.39 5.85
CA GLU A 147 -17.34 -26.11 6.32
C GLU A 147 -18.47 -26.09 5.28
N THR A 148 -18.56 -25.03 4.48
CA THR A 148 -19.72 -24.79 3.61
C THR A 148 -19.41 -24.81 2.12
N GLY A 149 -18.13 -24.85 1.73
CA GLY A 149 -17.71 -24.81 0.32
C GLY A 149 -18.00 -23.48 -0.39
N LYS A 150 -18.59 -22.50 0.30
CA LYS A 150 -18.98 -21.21 -0.29
C LYS A 150 -17.79 -20.26 -0.39
N ARG A 151 -17.64 -19.65 -1.56
CA ARG A 151 -16.70 -18.54 -1.80
C ARG A 151 -17.18 -17.30 -1.03
N CYS A 152 -16.31 -16.74 -0.19
CA CYS A 152 -16.66 -15.58 0.63
C CYS A 152 -16.62 -14.28 -0.20
N GLY A 153 -17.78 -13.69 -0.52
CA GLY A 153 -17.87 -12.44 -1.29
C GLY A 153 -17.07 -11.27 -0.68
N GLY A 154 -15.93 -10.92 -1.26
CA GLY A 154 -15.21 -9.70 -0.92
C GLY A 154 -13.93 -9.56 -1.71
N LYS A 155 -13.27 -8.41 -1.54
CA LYS A 155 -12.35 -7.84 -2.53
C LYS A 155 -10.91 -8.36 -2.44
N VAL A 156 -10.22 -8.31 -3.59
CA VAL A 156 -8.82 -8.68 -3.82
C VAL A 156 -7.90 -7.84 -2.90
N ARG A 157 -6.81 -8.44 -2.39
CA ARG A 157 -5.79 -7.79 -1.53
C ARG A 157 -4.43 -8.38 -1.89
N ALA A 158 -3.32 -7.78 -1.47
CA ALA A 158 -2.04 -8.47 -1.60
C ALA A 158 -2.06 -9.85 -0.91
N ASN A 159 -1.46 -10.86 -1.55
CA ASN A 159 -1.35 -12.21 -0.98
C ASN A 159 -0.53 -12.13 0.34
N ILE A 160 -0.95 -12.87 1.37
CA ILE A 160 -0.22 -12.94 2.64
C ILE A 160 1.22 -13.44 2.44
N GLU A 161 1.44 -14.27 1.42
CA GLU A 161 2.77 -14.74 1.05
C GLU A 161 3.66 -13.61 0.55
N MET A 162 3.14 -12.72 -0.31
CA MET A 162 3.84 -11.51 -0.77
C MET A 162 4.20 -10.62 0.42
N THR A 163 3.25 -10.35 1.33
CA THR A 163 3.51 -9.58 2.56
C THR A 163 4.58 -10.24 3.43
N ALA A 164 4.57 -11.57 3.57
CA ALA A 164 5.54 -12.30 4.37
C ALA A 164 6.95 -12.33 3.75
N LYS A 165 7.05 -12.50 2.42
CA LYS A 165 8.31 -12.40 1.65
C LYS A 165 8.91 -11.00 1.82
N MET A 166 8.11 -9.97 1.56
CA MET A 166 8.52 -8.58 1.71
C MET A 166 9.00 -8.27 3.14
N ARG A 167 8.25 -8.72 4.17
CA ARG A 167 8.65 -8.54 5.57
C ARG A 167 9.99 -9.18 5.86
N ARG A 168 10.21 -10.44 5.45
CA ARG A 168 11.47 -11.15 5.72
C ARG A 168 12.67 -10.43 5.10
N LYS A 169 12.53 -9.95 3.87
CA LYS A 169 13.58 -9.20 3.18
C LYS A 169 13.90 -7.88 3.89
N ILE A 170 12.89 -7.04 4.09
CA ILE A 170 13.08 -5.73 4.75
C ILE A 170 13.62 -5.90 6.17
N ASP A 171 13.09 -6.84 6.95
CA ASP A 171 13.56 -7.10 8.33
C ASP A 171 15.02 -7.55 8.37
N GLY A 172 15.43 -8.43 7.45
CA GLY A 172 16.81 -8.91 7.35
C GLY A 172 17.81 -7.78 7.06
N GLU A 173 17.47 -6.91 6.12
CA GLU A 173 18.32 -5.77 5.72
C GLU A 173 18.35 -4.69 6.80
N LEU A 174 17.18 -4.26 7.31
CA LEU A 174 17.09 -3.24 8.34
C LEU A 174 17.77 -3.65 9.65
N LYS A 175 17.67 -4.92 10.03
CA LYS A 175 18.29 -5.42 11.26
C LYS A 175 19.81 -5.41 11.14
N THR A 176 20.34 -5.81 9.98
CA THR A 176 21.78 -5.83 9.71
C THR A 176 22.36 -4.42 9.62
N GLU A 177 21.66 -3.50 8.95
CA GLU A 177 22.21 -2.17 8.64
C GLU A 177 21.96 -1.13 9.72
N LYS A 178 20.80 -1.19 10.41
CA LYS A 178 20.34 -0.14 11.33
C LYS A 178 19.87 -0.64 12.70
N GLY A 179 19.88 -1.96 12.93
CA GLY A 179 19.28 -2.55 14.13
C GLY A 179 17.75 -2.35 14.22
N LYS A 180 17.11 -2.09 13.08
CA LYS A 180 15.68 -1.77 12.94
C LYS A 180 14.90 -3.03 12.55
N ARG A 181 13.59 -3.05 12.80
CA ARG A 181 12.74 -4.24 12.54
C ARG A 181 11.53 -3.95 11.68
N ALA A 182 11.17 -4.91 10.83
CA ALA A 182 9.94 -4.90 10.05
C ALA A 182 9.00 -6.03 10.48
N TRP A 183 7.69 -5.76 10.50
CA TRP A 183 6.70 -6.71 10.98
C TRP A 183 5.37 -6.66 10.22
N ILE A 184 4.61 -7.77 10.30
CA ILE A 184 3.29 -7.87 9.67
C ILE A 184 2.20 -7.36 10.62
N GLY A 185 1.26 -6.60 10.06
CA GLY A 185 0.34 -5.66 10.71
C GLY A 185 -0.55 -6.02 11.92
N LYS A 186 -0.33 -7.09 12.67
CA LYS A 186 -1.14 -7.41 13.87
C LYS A 186 -0.99 -6.38 15.00
N TYR A 187 0.13 -5.65 15.05
CA TYR A 187 0.50 -4.84 16.21
C TYR A 187 0.00 -3.38 16.14
N PHE A 188 -0.42 -2.92 14.96
CA PHE A 188 -0.73 -1.50 14.74
C PHE A 188 -2.22 -1.19 14.94
N ALA A 189 -2.49 -0.07 15.63
CA ALA A 189 -3.85 0.35 15.97
C ALA A 189 -4.73 0.58 14.72
N ALA A 190 -4.18 1.17 13.66
CA ALA A 190 -4.87 1.39 12.39
C ALA A 190 -5.38 0.08 11.76
N TRP A 191 -4.63 -1.02 11.92
CA TRP A 191 -4.99 -2.34 11.40
C TRP A 191 -5.82 -3.19 12.38
N LYS A 192 -5.79 -2.87 13.68
CA LYS A 192 -6.68 -3.47 14.71
C LYS A 192 -8.11 -2.92 14.65
N GLN A 193 -8.31 -1.67 14.22
CA GLN A 193 -9.61 -0.99 14.28
C GLN A 193 -10.53 -1.24 13.08
N GLU A 194 -10.22 -2.19 12.19
CA GLU A 194 -10.96 -2.43 10.94
C GLU A 194 -11.08 -1.21 10.01
N ARG A 195 -10.44 -0.08 10.33
CA ARG A 195 -10.33 1.14 9.52
C ARG A 195 -9.47 0.98 8.28
N GLY A 196 -9.23 -0.26 7.86
CA GLY A 196 -8.58 -0.63 6.60
C GLY A 196 -9.44 -0.33 5.38
N ILE A 197 -10.16 0.78 5.42
CA ILE A 197 -11.08 1.26 4.40
C ILE A 197 -10.31 1.51 3.09
N GLN A 198 -9.04 1.91 3.16
CA GLN A 198 -8.18 2.06 1.98
C GLN A 198 -7.80 0.74 1.31
N TYR A 199 -7.69 -0.36 2.05
CA TYR A 199 -7.55 -1.70 1.46
C TYR A 199 -8.79 -2.15 0.67
N HIS A 200 -9.85 -1.34 0.70
CA HIS A 200 -11.19 -1.68 0.28
C HIS A 200 -11.83 -0.61 -0.60
N ALA A 201 -11.10 0.45 -0.92
CA ALA A 201 -11.62 1.58 -1.66
C ALA A 201 -11.93 1.16 -3.09
N GLY A 202 -13.16 0.68 -3.34
CA GLY A 202 -13.73 0.52 -4.67
C GLY A 202 -13.16 -0.62 -5.51
N THR A 203 -11.84 -0.79 -5.57
CA THR A 203 -11.16 -1.51 -6.65
C THR A 203 -11.16 -3.02 -6.49
N ASP A 204 -11.05 -3.69 -7.64
CA ASP A 204 -10.83 -5.13 -7.74
C ASP A 204 -9.33 -5.48 -7.79
N HIS A 205 -8.43 -4.52 -7.52
CA HIS A 205 -6.98 -4.70 -7.55
C HIS A 205 -6.39 -5.15 -6.21
N HIS A 206 -5.14 -5.59 -6.20
CA HIS A 206 -4.44 -5.83 -4.94
C HIS A 206 -4.12 -4.50 -4.27
N ALA A 207 -4.41 -4.41 -2.97
CA ALA A 207 -4.00 -3.29 -2.14
C ALA A 207 -3.19 -3.76 -0.93
N MET A 208 -2.15 -3.01 -0.58
CA MET A 208 -1.40 -3.14 0.67
C MET A 208 -1.03 -1.77 1.25
N GLN A 209 -0.66 -1.76 2.53
CA GLN A 209 -0.25 -0.55 3.24
C GLN A 209 1.10 -0.80 3.91
N ILE A 210 1.99 0.17 3.86
CA ILE A 210 3.31 0.15 4.51
C ILE A 210 3.36 1.34 5.47
N GLU A 211 3.58 1.05 6.74
CA GLU A 211 3.70 2.03 7.82
C GLU A 211 5.19 2.21 8.15
N ILE A 212 5.73 3.42 8.02
CA ILE A 212 7.15 3.70 8.23
C ILE A 212 7.32 4.61 9.44
N CYS A 213 8.16 4.20 10.40
CA CYS A 213 8.43 5.03 11.57
C CYS A 213 9.12 6.34 11.18
N GLU A 214 8.92 7.37 11.99
CA GLU A 214 9.48 8.71 11.77
C GLU A 214 11.01 8.69 11.60
N SER A 215 11.75 7.88 12.37
CA SER A 215 13.21 7.82 12.23
C SER A 215 13.67 7.34 10.85
N LEU A 216 13.00 6.35 10.26
CA LEU A 216 13.34 5.84 8.92
C LEU A 216 12.90 6.76 7.80
N ARG A 217 11.87 7.59 8.01
CA ARG A 217 11.38 8.54 7.01
C ARG A 217 12.31 9.72 6.75
N ASN A 218 13.27 9.97 7.66
CA ASN A 218 14.31 10.98 7.46
C ASN A 218 15.36 10.59 6.41
N GLU A 219 15.32 9.36 5.90
CA GLU A 219 16.19 8.87 4.83
C GLU A 219 15.33 8.32 3.69
N PRO A 220 14.59 9.19 2.97
CA PRO A 220 13.51 8.77 2.07
C PRO A 220 14.02 7.88 0.92
N ARG A 221 15.18 8.21 0.33
CA ARG A 221 15.79 7.41 -0.74
C ARG A 221 16.21 6.02 -0.29
N TYR A 222 16.80 5.94 0.90
CA TYR A 222 17.21 4.67 1.50
C TYR A 222 15.99 3.77 1.71
N ILE A 223 14.95 4.30 2.36
CA ILE A 223 13.79 3.46 2.67
C ILE A 223 12.98 3.12 1.42
N ALA A 224 12.93 4.02 0.44
CA ALA A 224 12.34 3.76 -0.86
C ALA A 224 13.04 2.60 -1.58
N SER A 225 14.38 2.54 -1.60
CA SER A 225 15.09 1.44 -2.25
C SER A 225 14.80 0.09 -1.60
N LYS A 226 14.82 0.04 -0.26
CA LYS A 226 14.51 -1.16 0.52
C LYS A 226 13.09 -1.68 0.25
N ILE A 227 12.13 -0.76 0.18
CA ILE A 227 10.74 -1.10 -0.13
C ILE A 227 10.60 -1.57 -1.58
N ALA A 228 11.19 -0.86 -2.54
CA ALA A 228 11.11 -1.18 -3.96
C ALA A 228 11.70 -2.56 -4.28
N GLU A 229 12.91 -2.85 -3.78
CA GLU A 229 13.57 -4.14 -3.96
C GLU A 229 12.75 -5.29 -3.36
N ALA A 230 12.21 -5.10 -2.16
CA ALA A 230 11.39 -6.11 -1.50
C ALA A 230 10.04 -6.33 -2.20
N LEU A 231 9.43 -5.29 -2.76
CA LEU A 231 8.19 -5.41 -3.55
C LEU A 231 8.41 -6.15 -4.86
N GLN A 232 9.46 -5.81 -5.60
CA GLN A 232 9.79 -6.48 -6.86
C GLN A 232 10.04 -7.97 -6.64
N GLU A 233 10.90 -8.32 -5.68
CA GLU A 233 11.21 -9.73 -5.40
C GLU A 233 9.99 -10.52 -4.88
N ALA A 234 9.16 -9.90 -4.04
CA ALA A 234 7.98 -10.57 -3.49
C ALA A 234 6.94 -10.89 -4.57
N TYR A 235 6.86 -10.09 -5.63
CA TYR A 235 5.90 -10.28 -6.72
C TYR A 235 6.40 -11.22 -7.82
N GLU A 236 7.70 -11.21 -8.16
CA GLU A 236 8.26 -12.10 -9.21
C GLU A 236 8.14 -13.60 -8.90
N LYS A 237 7.93 -13.95 -7.63
CA LYS A 237 7.82 -15.32 -7.13
C LYS A 237 6.37 -15.71 -6.77
N MET A 238 5.38 -15.02 -7.33
CA MET A 238 3.96 -15.37 -7.28
C MET A 238 3.56 -16.09 -8.56
#